data_AF-A0A1G7Q5F5-F1
#
_entry.id   AF-A0A1G7Q5F5-F1
#
_cell.length_a   1.000
_cell.length_b   1.000
_cell.length_c   1.000
_cell.angle_alpha   90.00
_cell.angle_beta   90.00
_cell.angle_gamma   90.00
#
_symmetry.space_group_name_H-M   'P 1'
#
loop_
_entity.id
_entity.type
_entity.pdbx_description
1 polymer ?
#
loop_
_entity_poly.entity_id
_entity_poly.type
_entity_poly.pdbx_seq_one_letter_code
_entity_poly.pdbx_strand_id
1 'polypeptide(L)'
;MALRNAVQLITYPDRLGRNLGELYQLLDRHLGDALGGVHILPLYPSNADGGFSPLTHMEVDPRYGDWADVERISARFDLCVDLVISHIADESPEFLDFVAHGQDSPYADLFVQVDRFGEITHDDLARIHIRKEKEPFREVRLANGETCRVWCTFTERQIDLNYDSPKTYQLMEQYMAFLAARGVKLFRLDAFGYTTKRIGTSCFLVEPNVYRILEWFRETGAKYEAEMLPEVHDHISYQYAISRRQMRPYGFALPPLVLHALLSGSSRYLKNWLRMCPRNQITVLDTHDGICIPDVEGMLPEAQIQYLIDEVSTRSADPIMRRSAVNVHSVGAIYQLTCTFYEALMRNDEAYIAARAIQFFVPGIPQVYYVGLLAGCNDFDLLEQTGEARDVNRHYYSLEEAEQALQQPLVQRLLALMRFRCQHPAFEGRFEQNYSADDQLLLAWRHGEHYCRLHLDLSSLQGTIEYTDEQLRICRMAC
;
A
#
# COMPACT_ATOMS: atom_id res chain seq x y z
N MET A 1 -12.21 13.36 -13.07
CA MET A 1 -12.39 12.15 -13.91
C MET A 1 -12.18 10.90 -13.06
N ALA A 2 -12.90 9.80 -13.29
CA ALA A 2 -12.70 8.54 -12.55
C ALA A 2 -11.37 7.85 -12.93
N LEU A 3 -10.78 7.08 -12.01
CA LEU A 3 -9.58 6.26 -12.28
C LEU A 3 -9.84 5.21 -13.36
N ARG A 4 -8.86 4.98 -14.24
CA ARG A 4 -8.88 3.89 -15.20
C ARG A 4 -8.84 2.53 -14.48
N ASN A 5 -9.69 1.60 -14.91
CA ASN A 5 -9.68 0.22 -14.47
C ASN A 5 -8.56 -0.60 -15.16
N ALA A 6 -7.34 -0.15 -14.98
CA ALA A 6 -6.13 -0.68 -15.63
C ALA A 6 -5.05 -0.94 -14.58
N VAL A 7 -4.07 -1.77 -14.92
CA VAL A 7 -2.94 -2.07 -14.02
C VAL A 7 -2.18 -0.79 -13.69
N GLN A 8 -1.79 -0.64 -12.43
CA GLN A 8 -0.97 0.45 -11.93
C GLN A 8 0.37 -0.09 -11.43
N LEU A 9 1.43 0.71 -11.55
CA LEU A 9 2.75 0.40 -10.99
C LEU A 9 2.91 1.08 -9.63
N ILE A 10 3.38 0.37 -8.59
CA ILE A 10 3.89 1.00 -7.36
C ILE A 10 5.42 1.04 -7.44
N THR A 11 6.02 2.22 -7.29
CA THR A 11 7.48 2.35 -7.33
C THR A 11 7.98 3.55 -6.53
N TYR A 12 9.23 3.47 -6.09
CA TYR A 12 9.94 4.63 -5.55
C TYR A 12 10.40 5.55 -6.69
N PRO A 13 10.58 6.85 -6.41
CA PRO A 13 11.07 7.79 -7.42
C PRO A 13 12.48 7.47 -7.93
N ASP A 14 13.27 6.67 -7.20
CA ASP A 14 14.71 6.44 -7.42
C ASP A 14 15.16 4.98 -7.36
N ARG A 15 14.23 4.01 -7.35
CA ARG A 15 14.56 2.57 -7.29
C ARG A 15 14.24 1.79 -8.57
N LEU A 16 13.71 2.46 -9.59
CA LEU A 16 13.47 1.93 -10.93
C LEU A 16 14.03 2.94 -11.94
N GLY A 17 15.35 2.94 -12.10
CA GLY A 17 16.10 4.12 -12.52
C GLY A 17 16.42 5.03 -11.34
N ARG A 18 17.25 6.06 -11.55
CA ARG A 18 17.82 6.88 -10.45
C ARG A 18 16.97 8.08 -10.02
N ASN A 19 15.96 8.44 -10.80
CA ASN A 19 15.10 9.62 -10.56
C ASN A 19 13.82 9.54 -11.43
N LEU A 20 12.93 10.51 -11.26
CA LEU A 20 11.65 10.60 -11.99
C LEU A 20 11.82 10.69 -13.52
N GLY A 21 12.95 11.24 -13.98
CA GLY A 21 13.32 11.29 -15.40
C GLY A 21 13.59 9.92 -16.00
N GLU A 22 14.45 9.13 -15.35
CA GLU A 22 14.74 7.76 -15.77
C GLU A 22 13.52 6.83 -15.57
N LEU A 23 12.73 7.04 -14.51
CA LEU A 23 11.46 6.33 -14.32
C LEU A 23 10.51 6.60 -15.49
N TYR A 24 10.30 7.88 -15.87
CA TYR A 24 9.45 8.21 -17.01
C TYR A 24 9.97 7.57 -18.30
N GLN A 25 11.28 7.53 -18.53
CA GLN A 25 11.87 6.86 -19.68
C GLN A 25 11.48 5.37 -19.75
N LEU A 26 11.55 4.64 -18.64
CA LEU A 26 11.14 3.23 -18.57
C LEU A 26 9.64 3.06 -18.82
N LEU A 27 8.82 3.88 -18.15
CA LEU A 27 7.37 3.88 -18.32
C LEU A 27 6.97 4.11 -19.78
N ASP A 28 7.58 5.12 -20.41
CA ASP A 28 7.24 5.60 -21.74
C ASP A 28 7.62 4.58 -22.83
N ARG A 29 8.80 3.97 -22.70
CA ARG A 29 9.38 3.05 -23.70
C ARG A 29 8.88 1.62 -23.58
N HIS A 30 8.65 1.12 -22.36
CA HIS A 30 8.46 -0.32 -22.13
C HIS A 30 7.09 -0.69 -21.55
N LEU A 31 6.42 0.22 -20.83
CA LEU A 31 5.25 -0.13 -20.00
C LEU A 31 3.97 0.61 -20.38
N GLY A 32 4.03 1.50 -21.38
CA GLY A 32 2.96 2.44 -21.67
C GLY A 32 1.62 1.85 -22.12
N ASP A 33 1.58 0.60 -22.60
CA ASP A 33 0.35 -0.12 -22.97
C ASP A 33 -0.05 -1.20 -21.94
N ALA A 34 0.82 -1.48 -20.98
CA ALA A 34 0.63 -2.42 -19.89
C ALA A 34 0.15 -1.73 -18.60
N LEU A 35 0.19 -0.40 -18.52
CA LEU A 35 -0.18 0.40 -17.36
C LEU A 35 -1.20 1.48 -17.70
N GLY A 36 -2.13 1.73 -16.78
CA GLY A 36 -3.00 2.91 -16.77
C GLY A 36 -2.68 3.91 -15.65
N GLY A 37 -1.85 3.55 -14.67
CA GLY A 37 -1.50 4.44 -13.57
C GLY A 37 -0.16 4.12 -12.92
N VAL A 38 0.32 5.05 -12.10
CA VAL A 38 1.55 4.91 -11.33
C VAL A 38 1.31 5.49 -9.93
N HIS A 39 1.56 4.68 -8.91
CA HIS A 39 1.75 5.11 -7.54
C HIS A 39 3.23 5.36 -7.30
N ILE A 40 3.59 6.65 -7.22
CA ILE A 40 4.92 7.08 -6.83
C ILE A 40 4.91 7.17 -5.30
N LEU A 41 5.72 6.32 -4.66
CA LEU A 41 5.97 6.37 -3.21
C LEU A 41 6.59 7.73 -2.84
N PRO A 42 6.63 8.13 -1.55
CA PRO A 42 6.82 9.54 -1.19
C PRO A 42 8.02 10.19 -1.90
N LEU A 43 7.72 11.19 -2.73
CA LEU A 43 8.68 11.89 -3.59
C LEU A 43 9.14 13.24 -3.02
N TYR A 44 8.79 13.50 -1.76
CA TYR A 44 8.96 14.78 -1.11
C TYR A 44 10.28 14.85 -0.34
N PRO A 45 10.82 16.06 -0.06
CA PRO A 45 11.92 16.22 0.88
C PRO A 45 11.56 15.56 2.22
N SER A 46 12.41 14.65 2.69
CA SER A 46 12.18 13.86 3.89
C SER A 46 13.47 13.60 4.65
N ASN A 47 13.40 13.56 5.98
CA ASN A 47 14.54 13.35 6.85
C ASN A 47 14.60 11.94 7.50
N ALA A 48 13.64 11.07 7.19
CA ALA A 48 13.60 9.70 7.71
C ALA A 48 12.71 8.77 6.86
N ASP A 49 12.75 7.48 7.22
CA ASP A 49 11.77 6.46 6.86
C ASP A 49 11.46 6.36 5.36
N GLY A 50 12.51 6.41 4.52
CA GLY A 50 12.37 6.22 3.06
C GLY A 50 11.42 7.20 2.36
N GLY A 51 11.18 8.38 2.94
CA GLY A 51 10.26 9.38 2.40
C GLY A 51 9.00 9.62 3.25
N PHE A 52 8.70 8.75 4.22
CA PHE A 52 7.50 8.83 5.08
C PHE A 52 7.66 9.79 6.28
N SER A 53 8.67 10.66 6.26
CA SER A 53 8.82 11.80 7.18
C SER A 53 8.95 13.10 6.38
N PRO A 54 7.89 13.51 5.65
CA PRO A 54 7.98 14.64 4.73
C PRO A 54 8.10 15.96 5.49
N LEU A 55 8.97 16.84 5.00
CA LEU A 55 9.06 18.23 5.45
C LEU A 55 7.90 19.06 4.91
N THR A 56 7.44 18.74 3.69
CA THR A 56 6.27 19.34 3.03
C THR A 56 5.82 18.41 1.90
N HIS A 57 4.52 18.40 1.57
CA HIS A 57 4.00 17.71 0.39
C HIS A 57 3.99 18.60 -0.87
N MET A 58 4.44 19.85 -0.76
CA MET A 58 4.36 20.83 -1.85
C MET A 58 5.61 20.89 -2.73
N GLU A 59 6.65 20.16 -2.36
CA GLU A 59 7.93 20.14 -3.08
C GLU A 59 8.29 18.71 -3.46
N VAL A 60 8.95 18.56 -4.61
CA VAL A 60 9.62 17.31 -4.98
C VAL A 60 11.03 17.38 -4.42
N ASP A 61 11.52 16.28 -3.84
CA ASP A 61 12.91 16.22 -3.39
C ASP A 61 13.85 16.43 -4.59
N PRO A 62 14.77 17.40 -4.55
CA PRO A 62 15.66 17.70 -5.68
C PRO A 62 16.51 16.51 -6.14
N ARG A 63 16.70 15.49 -5.30
CA ARG A 63 17.36 14.24 -5.68
C ARG A 63 16.57 13.45 -6.71
N TYR A 64 15.24 13.60 -6.71
CA TYR A 64 14.31 12.86 -7.57
C TYR A 64 13.90 13.64 -8.82
N GLY A 65 14.02 14.97 -8.81
CA GLY A 65 13.64 15.84 -9.93
C GLY A 65 12.79 17.01 -9.46
N ASP A 66 11.81 17.40 -10.28
CA ASP A 66 10.88 18.48 -9.98
C ASP A 66 9.42 18.14 -10.33
N TRP A 67 8.51 19.10 -10.13
CA TRP A 67 7.10 18.92 -10.49
C TRP A 67 6.85 18.74 -11.99
N ALA A 68 7.72 19.25 -12.87
CA ALA A 68 7.57 19.04 -14.30
C ALA A 68 7.81 17.57 -14.68
N ASP A 69 8.73 16.89 -13.99
CA ASP A 69 8.90 15.44 -14.16
C ASP A 69 7.65 14.66 -13.72
N VAL A 70 7.03 15.06 -12.60
CA VAL A 70 5.79 14.43 -12.09
C VAL A 70 4.61 14.69 -13.03
N GLU A 71 4.44 15.93 -13.49
CA GLU A 71 3.37 16.30 -14.43
C GLU A 71 3.51 15.61 -15.78
N ARG A 72 4.75 15.33 -16.22
CA ARG A 72 5.00 14.51 -17.41
C ARG A 72 4.49 13.08 -17.22
N ILE A 73 4.65 12.49 -16.03
CA ILE A 73 4.08 11.17 -15.72
C ILE A 73 2.55 11.25 -15.64
N SER A 74 1.99 12.25 -14.93
CA SER A 74 0.54 12.38 -14.72
C SER A 74 -0.25 12.71 -15.99
N ALA A 75 0.40 13.31 -16.99
CA ALA A 75 -0.18 13.54 -18.30
C ALA A 75 -0.51 12.24 -19.07
N ARG A 76 0.18 11.13 -18.77
CA ARG A 76 0.01 9.83 -19.45
C ARG A 76 -0.64 8.77 -18.55
N PHE A 77 -0.33 8.79 -17.25
CA PHE A 77 -0.75 7.79 -16.28
C PHE A 77 -1.58 8.41 -15.16
N ASP A 78 -2.57 7.66 -14.65
CA ASP A 78 -3.31 8.11 -13.47
C ASP A 78 -2.37 8.08 -12.27
N LEU A 79 -2.08 9.26 -11.73
CA LEU A 79 -1.07 9.41 -10.68
C LEU A 79 -1.69 9.18 -9.31
N CYS A 80 -1.07 8.26 -8.57
CA CYS A 80 -1.28 8.05 -7.15
C CYS A 80 -0.03 8.52 -6.39
N VAL A 81 -0.22 9.22 -5.28
CA VAL A 81 0.86 9.60 -4.38
C VAL A 81 0.45 9.36 -2.94
N ASP A 82 1.45 9.20 -2.07
CA ASP A 82 1.25 9.19 -0.63
C ASP A 82 0.91 10.59 -0.14
N LEU A 83 -0.16 10.68 0.65
CA LEU A 83 -0.42 11.76 1.56
C LEU A 83 -0.15 11.22 2.96
N VAL A 84 0.95 11.67 3.56
CA VAL A 84 1.31 11.31 4.93
C VAL A 84 0.50 12.17 5.86
N ILE A 85 -0.56 11.58 6.41
CA ILE A 85 -1.61 12.31 7.12
C ILE A 85 -1.50 12.21 8.63
N SER A 86 -0.76 11.24 9.17
CA SER A 86 -0.62 11.05 10.61
C SER A 86 0.42 11.97 11.24
N HIS A 87 1.47 12.34 10.50
CA HIS A 87 2.64 13.06 11.02
C HIS A 87 3.37 13.86 9.93
N ILE A 88 4.21 14.80 10.36
CA ILE A 88 5.19 15.52 9.52
C ILE A 88 6.58 15.49 10.17
N ALA A 89 7.62 15.83 9.40
CA ALA A 89 8.99 15.87 9.92
C ALA A 89 9.17 16.91 11.04
N ASP A 90 10.07 16.63 11.97
CA ASP A 90 10.53 17.58 12.99
C ASP A 90 11.40 18.73 12.43
N GLU A 91 11.74 18.67 11.15
CA GLU A 91 12.39 19.77 10.41
C GLU A 91 11.41 20.51 9.49
N SER A 92 10.11 20.21 9.57
CA SER A 92 9.06 20.93 8.84
C SER A 92 8.97 22.40 9.30
N PRO A 93 8.64 23.34 8.39
CA PRO A 93 8.46 24.75 8.74
C PRO A 93 7.48 24.96 9.91
N GLU A 94 6.40 24.19 9.96
CA GLU A 94 5.37 24.27 10.99
C GLU A 94 5.92 23.86 12.36
N PHE A 95 6.71 22.79 12.43
CA PHE A 95 7.25 22.32 13.71
C PHE A 95 8.41 23.20 14.19
N LEU A 96 9.27 23.66 13.29
CA LEU A 96 10.34 24.60 13.65
C LEU A 96 9.77 25.92 14.18
N ASP A 97 8.68 26.43 13.60
CA ASP A 97 7.99 27.61 14.11
C ASP A 97 7.35 27.37 15.49
N PHE A 98 6.76 26.19 15.72
CA PHE A 98 6.28 25.80 17.04
C PHE A 98 7.42 25.72 18.08
N VAL A 99 8.58 25.17 17.72
CA VAL A 99 9.76 25.14 18.62
C VAL A 99 10.26 26.55 18.93
N ALA A 100 10.23 27.46 17.95
CA ALA A 100 10.70 28.83 18.10
C ALA A 100 9.77 29.71 18.95
N HIS A 101 8.44 29.55 18.81
CA HIS A 101 7.46 30.45 19.41
C HIS A 101 6.56 29.79 20.47
N GLY A 102 6.67 28.49 20.70
CA GLY A 102 5.85 27.76 21.67
C GLY A 102 4.36 27.90 21.37
N GLN A 103 3.54 28.17 22.39
CA GLN A 103 2.08 28.30 22.22
C GLN A 103 1.67 29.56 21.43
N ASP A 104 2.56 30.55 21.28
CA ASP A 104 2.29 31.74 20.46
C ASP A 104 2.43 31.43 18.95
N SER A 105 2.98 30.26 18.59
CA SER A 105 3.06 29.81 17.20
C SER A 105 1.66 29.63 16.59
N PRO A 106 1.42 30.10 15.35
CA PRO A 106 0.22 29.75 14.61
C PRO A 106 0.10 28.26 14.33
N TYR A 107 1.15 27.45 14.51
CA TYR A 107 1.12 26.00 14.31
C TYR A 107 1.07 25.20 15.61
N ALA A 108 1.06 25.83 16.79
CA ALA A 108 1.11 25.11 18.07
C ALA A 108 0.03 24.02 18.22
N ASP A 109 -1.18 24.30 17.72
CA ASP A 109 -2.33 23.39 17.81
C ASP A 109 -2.33 22.28 16.73
N LEU A 110 -1.40 22.35 15.78
CA LEU A 110 -1.20 21.34 14.73
C LEU A 110 -0.66 20.02 15.30
N PHE A 111 0.07 20.07 16.42
CA PHE A 111 0.76 18.92 17.00
C PHE A 111 0.02 18.35 18.20
N VAL A 112 0.06 17.03 18.34
CA VAL A 112 -0.49 16.35 19.53
C VAL A 112 0.47 16.58 20.72
N GLN A 113 0.13 17.55 21.57
CA GLN A 113 0.88 17.86 22.79
C GLN A 113 0.42 16.94 23.93
N VAL A 114 1.31 16.05 24.38
CA VAL A 114 1.01 14.97 25.33
C VAL A 114 0.53 15.52 26.67
N ASP A 115 1.11 16.64 27.09
CA ASP A 115 0.81 17.27 28.38
C ASP A 115 -0.65 17.78 28.47
N ARG A 116 -1.36 17.92 27.34
CA ARG A 116 -2.79 18.28 27.31
C ARG A 116 -3.72 17.13 27.71
N PHE A 117 -3.24 15.88 27.72
CA PHE A 117 -4.04 14.74 28.17
C PHE A 117 -4.07 14.57 29.69
N GLY A 118 -3.28 15.35 30.43
CA GLY A 118 -3.09 15.15 31.87
C GLY A 118 -2.15 13.98 32.18
N GLU A 119 -2.32 13.38 33.36
CA GLU A 119 -1.53 12.21 33.75
C GLU A 119 -1.95 10.98 32.92
N ILE A 120 -0.97 10.36 32.25
CA ILE A 120 -1.17 9.11 31.51
C ILE A 120 -0.62 7.98 32.37
N THR A 121 -1.49 7.07 32.80
CA THR A 121 -1.09 5.96 33.67
C THR A 121 -0.36 4.87 32.89
N HIS A 122 0.31 3.95 33.60
CA HIS A 122 0.90 2.76 32.97
C HIS A 122 -0.15 1.90 32.24
N ASP A 123 -1.36 1.78 32.81
CA ASP A 123 -2.46 1.03 32.20
C ASP A 123 -2.95 1.70 30.91
N ASP A 124 -2.98 3.04 30.88
CA ASP A 124 -3.30 3.78 29.65
C ASP A 124 -2.23 3.56 28.58
N LEU A 125 -0.94 3.62 28.95
CA LEU A 125 0.18 3.38 28.03
C LEU A 125 0.14 1.97 27.44
N ALA A 126 -0.15 0.96 28.27
CA ALA A 126 -0.24 -0.43 27.84
C ALA A 126 -1.38 -0.68 26.83
N ARG A 127 -2.42 0.16 26.84
CA ARG A 127 -3.51 0.10 25.86
C ARG A 127 -3.14 0.71 24.54
N ILE A 128 -2.18 1.62 24.45
CA ILE A 128 -1.84 2.29 23.20
C ILE A 128 -1.22 1.28 22.22
N HIS A 129 -1.60 1.39 20.95
CA HIS A 129 -0.97 0.66 19.86
C HIS A 129 0.40 1.26 19.54
N ILE A 130 1.44 0.80 20.24
CA ILE A 130 2.81 1.28 20.09
C ILE A 130 3.56 0.49 19.01
N ARG A 131 4.27 1.20 18.13
CA ARG A 131 5.06 0.65 17.00
C ARG A 131 6.57 0.60 17.24
N LYS A 132 7.06 1.13 18.37
CA LYS A 132 8.49 1.23 18.72
C LYS A 132 8.76 0.74 20.15
N GLU A 133 10.02 0.63 20.56
CA GLU A 133 10.38 0.14 21.91
C GLU A 133 10.08 1.15 23.02
N LYS A 134 10.15 2.44 22.68
CA LYS A 134 9.88 3.55 23.59
C LYS A 134 8.41 3.95 23.56
N GLU A 135 7.99 4.69 24.59
CA GLU A 135 6.75 5.43 24.58
C GLU A 135 6.64 6.31 23.31
N PRO A 136 5.43 6.50 22.75
CA PRO A 136 5.22 7.27 21.52
C PRO A 136 5.31 8.78 21.77
N PHE A 137 6.20 9.23 22.66
CA PHE A 137 6.37 10.62 23.06
C PHE A 137 7.82 11.06 22.91
N ARG A 138 8.01 12.35 22.61
CA ARG A 138 9.30 13.01 22.56
C ARG A 138 9.26 14.29 23.37
N GLU A 139 10.25 14.50 24.22
CA GLU A 139 10.48 15.80 24.86
C GLU A 139 11.07 16.79 23.85
N VAL A 140 10.54 18.01 23.86
CA VAL A 140 10.93 19.11 22.99
C VAL A 140 11.25 20.30 23.86
N ARG A 141 12.42 20.90 23.65
CA ARG A 141 12.83 22.13 24.30
C ARG A 141 12.48 23.32 23.40
N LEU A 142 11.61 24.19 23.88
CA LEU A 142 11.19 25.41 23.20
C LEU A 142 12.25 26.50 23.35
N ALA A 143 12.24 27.48 22.44
CA ALA A 143 13.23 28.58 22.45
C ALA A 143 13.11 29.49 23.69
N ASN A 144 11.93 29.58 24.30
CA ASN A 144 11.70 30.28 25.56
C ASN A 144 12.31 29.55 26.79
N GLY A 145 12.87 28.35 26.61
CA GLY A 145 13.49 27.54 27.64
C GLY A 145 12.55 26.53 28.32
N GLU A 146 11.26 26.56 28.02
CA GLU A 146 10.29 25.57 28.49
C GLU A 146 10.47 24.23 27.78
N THR A 147 10.01 23.16 28.40
CA THR A 147 9.94 21.83 27.79
C THR A 147 8.48 21.39 27.69
N CYS A 148 8.15 20.73 26.60
CA CYS A 148 6.86 20.07 26.40
C CYS A 148 7.07 18.70 25.76
N ARG A 149 6.07 17.83 25.84
CA ARG A 149 6.09 16.53 25.15
C ARG A 149 5.14 16.52 23.96
N VAL A 150 5.61 16.00 22.84
CA VAL A 150 4.82 15.80 21.61
C VAL A 150 4.71 14.31 21.30
N TRP A 151 3.62 13.93 20.64
CA TRP A 151 3.39 12.55 20.20
C TRP A 151 4.20 12.25 18.92
N CYS A 152 4.84 11.08 18.90
CA CYS A 152 5.59 10.54 17.77
C CYS A 152 5.39 9.01 17.71
N THR A 153 4.40 8.55 16.95
CA THR A 153 3.97 7.15 16.88
C THR A 153 5.07 6.25 16.32
N PHE A 154 5.81 6.75 15.32
CA PHE A 154 6.83 6.01 14.58
C PHE A 154 8.23 6.43 15.06
N THR A 155 9.04 7.11 14.25
CA THR A 155 10.34 7.61 14.69
C THR A 155 10.21 8.88 15.52
N GLU A 156 11.23 9.25 16.30
CA GLU A 156 11.25 10.52 17.04
C GLU A 156 11.27 11.75 16.12
N ARG A 157 11.57 11.58 14.82
CA ARG A 157 11.54 12.64 13.78
C ARG A 157 10.16 12.86 13.17
N GLN A 158 9.22 11.94 13.38
CA GLN A 158 7.86 12.01 12.84
C GLN A 158 6.92 12.51 13.94
N ILE A 159 6.46 13.77 13.83
CA ILE A 159 5.63 14.42 14.84
C ILE A 159 4.16 14.31 14.44
N ASP A 160 3.34 13.66 15.28
CA ASP A 160 1.94 13.39 14.97
C ASP A 160 1.08 14.67 14.94
N LEU A 161 0.20 14.72 13.94
CA LEU A 161 -0.76 15.79 13.71
C LEU A 161 -2.03 15.62 14.57
N ASN A 162 -2.57 16.75 15.03
CA ASN A 162 -3.72 16.80 15.90
C ASN A 162 -5.03 16.97 15.11
N TYR A 163 -5.79 15.88 14.92
CA TYR A 163 -7.07 15.91 14.20
C TYR A 163 -8.26 16.48 14.99
N ASP A 164 -8.06 16.90 16.24
CA ASP A 164 -9.02 17.75 16.96
C ASP A 164 -8.84 19.24 16.59
N SER A 165 -7.72 19.61 15.95
CA SER A 165 -7.48 20.98 15.49
C SER A 165 -8.00 21.22 14.07
N PRO A 166 -8.72 22.32 13.80
CA PRO A 166 -9.09 22.71 12.44
C PRO A 166 -7.86 23.01 11.56
N LYS A 167 -6.70 23.33 12.15
CA LYS A 167 -5.48 23.65 11.41
C LYS A 167 -4.92 22.45 10.65
N THR A 168 -5.05 21.25 11.22
CA THR A 168 -4.66 20.00 10.55
C THR A 168 -5.44 19.79 9.26
N TYR A 169 -6.76 19.98 9.31
CA TYR A 169 -7.62 19.87 8.12
C TYR A 169 -7.29 20.95 7.07
N GLN A 170 -6.99 22.18 7.49
CA GLN A 170 -6.56 23.24 6.58
C GLN A 170 -5.25 22.91 5.87
N LEU A 171 -4.26 22.40 6.61
CA LEU A 171 -2.97 21.97 6.05
C LEU A 171 -3.16 20.81 5.05
N MET A 172 -3.94 19.79 5.43
CA MET A 172 -4.22 18.66 4.55
C MET A 172 -4.97 19.08 3.29
N GLU A 173 -5.96 19.99 3.39
CA GLU A 173 -6.68 20.52 2.23
C GLU A 173 -5.75 21.32 1.31
N GLN A 174 -4.83 22.12 1.87
CA GLN A 174 -3.81 22.82 1.08
C GLN A 174 -2.93 21.85 0.28
N TYR A 175 -2.45 20.77 0.92
CA TYR A 175 -1.66 19.74 0.23
C TYR A 175 -2.48 19.03 -0.84
N MET A 176 -3.70 18.59 -0.53
CA MET A 176 -4.58 17.92 -1.49
C MET A 176 -4.88 18.81 -2.70
N ALA A 177 -5.21 20.08 -2.47
CA ALA A 177 -5.47 21.04 -3.54
C ALA A 177 -4.24 21.24 -4.45
N PHE A 178 -3.08 21.42 -3.83
CA PHE A 178 -1.82 21.63 -4.55
C PHE A 178 -1.42 20.42 -5.39
N LEU A 179 -1.55 19.22 -4.84
CA LEU A 179 -1.21 17.96 -5.48
C LEU A 179 -2.20 17.60 -6.60
N ALA A 180 -3.50 17.76 -6.36
CA ALA A 180 -4.53 17.50 -7.36
C ALA A 180 -4.41 18.45 -8.56
N ALA A 181 -4.04 19.72 -8.33
CA ALA A 181 -3.78 20.68 -9.40
C ALA A 181 -2.63 20.25 -10.34
N ARG A 182 -1.79 19.29 -9.93
CA ARG A 182 -0.67 18.72 -10.70
C ARG A 182 -0.96 17.31 -11.26
N GLY A 183 -2.23 16.93 -11.26
CA GLY A 183 -2.71 15.70 -11.91
C GLY A 183 -2.74 14.47 -11.01
N VAL A 184 -2.56 14.61 -9.70
CA VAL A 184 -2.83 13.52 -8.75
C VAL A 184 -4.33 13.18 -8.76
N LYS A 185 -4.66 11.91 -8.98
CA LYS A 185 -6.05 11.40 -9.02
C LYS A 185 -6.40 10.48 -7.86
N LEU A 186 -5.39 9.96 -7.15
CA LEU A 186 -5.56 9.04 -6.04
C LEU A 186 -4.58 9.40 -4.93
N PHE A 187 -5.11 9.59 -3.72
CA PHE A 187 -4.27 9.80 -2.53
C PHE A 187 -4.26 8.54 -1.69
N ARG A 188 -3.08 7.93 -1.53
CA ARG A 188 -2.87 6.92 -0.49
C ARG A 188 -2.76 7.64 0.85
N LEU A 189 -3.69 7.40 1.76
CA LEU A 189 -3.66 7.99 3.09
C LEU A 189 -2.80 7.10 3.98
N ASP A 190 -1.53 7.48 4.12
CA ASP A 190 -0.54 6.71 4.86
C ASP A 190 -0.81 6.74 6.37
N ALA A 191 -0.61 5.61 7.03
CA ALA A 191 -0.74 5.46 8.48
C ALA A 191 -2.08 5.98 9.05
N PHE A 192 -3.15 5.91 8.24
CA PHE A 192 -4.46 6.49 8.55
C PHE A 192 -5.01 6.05 9.91
N GLY A 193 -4.78 4.79 10.29
CA GLY A 193 -5.23 4.25 11.57
C GLY A 193 -4.71 5.02 12.79
N TYR A 194 -3.60 5.74 12.66
CA TYR A 194 -3.00 6.53 13.73
C TYR A 194 -3.47 7.98 13.78
N THR A 195 -4.47 8.40 13.01
CA THR A 195 -4.96 9.79 13.06
C THR A 195 -5.73 10.13 14.34
N THR A 196 -6.23 9.12 15.06
CA THR A 196 -7.08 9.32 16.25
C THR A 196 -6.35 9.02 17.55
N LYS A 197 -6.24 10.00 18.46
CA LYS A 197 -5.61 9.84 19.78
C LYS A 197 -6.64 10.02 20.90
N ARG A 198 -6.83 8.98 21.72
CA ARG A 198 -7.72 9.03 22.89
C ARG A 198 -7.15 8.13 23.99
N ILE A 199 -6.66 8.75 25.07
CA ILE A 199 -6.16 8.04 26.24
C ILE A 199 -7.25 7.09 26.79
N GLY A 200 -6.82 5.93 27.28
CA GLY A 200 -7.69 4.82 27.68
C GLY A 200 -8.14 3.89 26.54
N THR A 201 -7.73 4.15 25.29
CA THR A 201 -7.98 3.30 24.11
C THR A 201 -6.69 2.88 23.40
N SER A 202 -6.81 2.15 22.29
CA SER A 202 -5.68 1.79 21.41
C SER A 202 -5.01 2.98 20.72
N CYS A 203 -5.66 4.13 20.61
CA CYS A 203 -5.21 5.23 19.74
C CYS A 203 -4.95 4.77 18.28
N PHE A 204 -5.62 3.69 17.86
CA PHE A 204 -5.57 3.12 16.53
C PHE A 204 -7.00 2.81 16.10
N LEU A 205 -7.43 3.42 14.98
CA LEU A 205 -8.78 3.29 14.41
C LEU A 205 -9.90 3.57 15.43
N VAL A 206 -9.74 4.62 16.26
CA VAL A 206 -10.66 4.89 17.37
C VAL A 206 -12.03 5.33 16.84
N GLU A 207 -13.03 4.47 17.01
CA GLU A 207 -14.40 4.76 16.62
C GLU A 207 -15.14 5.69 17.61
N PRO A 208 -16.04 6.57 17.14
CA PRO A 208 -16.40 6.81 15.73
C PRO A 208 -15.49 7.85 15.03
N ASN A 209 -14.52 8.46 15.72
CA ASN A 209 -13.71 9.58 15.24
C ASN A 209 -12.99 9.26 13.92
N VAL A 210 -12.43 8.05 13.79
CA VAL A 210 -11.76 7.56 12.59
C VAL A 210 -12.63 7.73 11.33
N TYR A 211 -13.93 7.43 11.42
CA TYR A 211 -14.83 7.52 10.28
C TYR A 211 -15.16 8.95 9.88
N ARG A 212 -15.17 9.89 10.83
CA ARG A 212 -15.35 11.33 10.54
C ARG A 212 -14.16 11.87 9.75
N ILE A 213 -12.95 11.44 10.11
CA ILE A 213 -11.73 11.79 9.37
C ILE A 213 -11.78 11.23 7.95
N LEU A 214 -12.19 9.96 7.76
CA LEU A 214 -12.39 9.39 6.41
C LEU A 214 -13.39 10.17 5.58
N GLU A 215 -14.54 10.51 6.17
CA GLU A 215 -15.60 11.25 5.49
C GLU A 215 -15.11 12.64 5.08
N TRP A 216 -14.33 13.32 5.92
CA TRP A 216 -13.70 14.59 5.58
C TRP A 216 -12.73 14.44 4.40
N PHE A 217 -11.79 13.47 4.43
CA PHE A 217 -10.86 13.26 3.32
C PHE A 217 -11.57 12.94 2.01
N ARG A 218 -12.62 12.11 2.07
CA ARG A 218 -13.46 11.80 0.90
C ARG A 218 -14.13 13.04 0.34
N GLU A 219 -14.72 13.88 1.20
CA GLU A 219 -15.40 15.12 0.78
C GLU A 219 -14.43 16.12 0.19
N THR A 220 -13.28 16.33 0.84
CA THR A 220 -12.21 17.20 0.34
C THR A 220 -11.66 16.68 -0.99
N GLY A 221 -11.40 15.37 -1.12
CA GLY A 221 -11.00 14.75 -2.39
C GLY A 221 -11.96 14.99 -3.53
N ALA A 222 -13.27 14.86 -3.26
CA ALA A 222 -14.30 15.10 -4.24
C ALA A 222 -14.31 16.54 -4.77
N LYS A 223 -13.92 17.54 -3.95
CA LYS A 223 -13.76 18.94 -4.41
C LYS A 223 -12.69 19.08 -5.49
N TYR A 224 -11.69 18.21 -5.47
CA TYR A 224 -10.53 18.23 -6.38
C TYR A 224 -10.52 17.07 -7.37
N GLU A 225 -11.65 16.37 -7.55
CA GLU A 225 -11.81 15.20 -8.42
C GLU A 225 -10.79 14.07 -8.18
N ALA A 226 -10.36 13.90 -6.93
CA ALA A 226 -9.43 12.85 -6.52
C ALA A 226 -10.09 11.82 -5.60
N GLU A 227 -9.73 10.56 -5.77
CA GLU A 227 -10.18 9.45 -4.95
C GLU A 227 -9.22 9.21 -3.77
N MET A 228 -9.71 8.53 -2.73
CA MET A 228 -8.96 8.24 -1.51
C MET A 228 -8.73 6.75 -1.33
N LEU A 229 -7.50 6.39 -0.94
CA LEU A 229 -7.03 5.04 -0.66
C LEU A 229 -6.45 4.98 0.76
N PRO A 230 -7.28 4.83 1.80
CA PRO A 230 -6.79 4.69 3.16
C PRO A 230 -6.02 3.38 3.33
N GLU A 231 -4.79 3.47 3.82
CA GLU A 231 -4.02 2.30 4.21
C GLU A 231 -4.42 1.86 5.63
N VAL A 232 -4.88 0.62 5.73
CA VAL A 232 -5.32 0.01 7.00
C VAL A 232 -4.96 -1.48 6.96
N HIS A 233 -4.05 -1.87 7.86
CA HIS A 233 -3.72 -3.27 8.13
C HIS A 233 -4.33 -3.71 9.47
N ASP A 234 -5.55 -4.23 9.40
CA ASP A 234 -6.34 -4.71 10.53
C ASP A 234 -7.47 -5.61 9.98
N HIS A 235 -8.37 -6.06 10.85
CA HIS A 235 -9.51 -6.89 10.54
C HIS A 235 -10.29 -6.38 9.32
N ILE A 236 -10.64 -7.32 8.44
CA ILE A 236 -11.22 -7.05 7.11
C ILE A 236 -12.48 -6.16 7.12
N SER A 237 -13.18 -6.06 8.26
CA SER A 237 -14.32 -5.15 8.42
C SER A 237 -13.99 -3.70 8.06
N TYR A 238 -12.76 -3.25 8.27
CA TYR A 238 -12.36 -1.89 7.92
C TYR A 238 -12.35 -1.66 6.40
N GLN A 239 -11.90 -2.62 5.61
CA GLN A 239 -11.93 -2.54 4.14
C GLN A 239 -13.38 -2.45 3.63
N TYR A 240 -14.31 -3.16 4.26
CA TYR A 240 -15.74 -2.98 4.00
C TYR A 240 -16.25 -1.60 4.41
N ALA A 241 -15.85 -1.11 5.58
CA ALA A 241 -16.26 0.19 6.09
C ALA A 241 -15.76 1.34 5.20
N ILE A 242 -14.54 1.23 4.65
CA ILE A 242 -13.96 2.15 3.67
C ILE A 242 -14.74 2.08 2.35
N SER A 243 -14.97 0.88 1.82
CA SER A 243 -15.73 0.68 0.57
C SER A 243 -17.14 1.25 0.65
N ARG A 244 -17.86 1.01 1.77
CA ARG A 244 -19.21 1.55 1.99
C ARG A 244 -19.26 3.07 2.02
N ARG A 245 -18.14 3.72 2.31
CA ARG A 245 -17.97 5.19 2.24
C ARG A 245 -17.54 5.68 0.86
N GLN A 246 -17.63 4.83 -0.17
CA GLN A 246 -17.26 5.16 -1.54
C GLN A 246 -15.78 5.57 -1.69
N MET A 247 -14.93 5.07 -0.80
CA MET A 247 -13.47 5.17 -0.91
C MET A 247 -12.90 3.84 -1.37
N ARG A 248 -11.64 3.83 -1.82
CA ARG A 248 -10.94 2.62 -2.27
C ARG A 248 -10.26 1.96 -1.08
N PRO A 249 -10.66 0.75 -0.63
CA PRO A 249 -9.81 -0.03 0.27
C PRO A 249 -8.70 -0.73 -0.51
N TYR A 250 -7.60 -1.04 0.15
CA TYR A 250 -6.70 -2.09 -0.33
C TYR A 250 -7.31 -3.48 -0.12
N GLY A 251 -7.07 -4.37 -1.07
CA GLY A 251 -7.37 -5.80 -0.96
C GLY A 251 -6.28 -6.56 -0.22
N PHE A 252 -5.86 -6.13 0.97
CA PHE A 252 -4.68 -6.70 1.66
C PHE A 252 -4.83 -8.16 2.13
N ALA A 253 -6.04 -8.69 2.20
CA ALA A 253 -6.24 -10.12 2.41
C ALA A 253 -5.81 -10.97 1.20
N LEU A 254 -5.78 -10.38 -0.01
CA LEU A 254 -5.46 -11.11 -1.24
C LEU A 254 -4.05 -11.72 -1.24
N PRO A 255 -2.95 -11.00 -0.94
CA PRO A 255 -1.60 -11.58 -0.94
C PRO A 255 -1.44 -12.87 -0.11
N PRO A 256 -1.74 -12.88 1.20
CA PRO A 256 -1.63 -14.10 2.00
C PRO A 256 -2.59 -15.20 1.56
N LEU A 257 -3.80 -14.87 1.07
CA LEU A 257 -4.74 -15.88 0.56
C LEU A 257 -4.26 -16.52 -0.75
N VAL A 258 -3.62 -15.74 -1.63
CA VAL A 258 -3.03 -16.25 -2.88
C VAL A 258 -1.82 -17.13 -2.59
N LEU A 259 -0.92 -16.68 -1.69
CA LEU A 259 0.20 -17.51 -1.24
C LEU A 259 -0.30 -18.82 -0.62
N HIS A 260 -1.26 -18.75 0.30
CA HIS A 260 -1.85 -19.93 0.91
C HIS A 260 -2.43 -20.88 -0.14
N ALA A 261 -3.19 -20.35 -1.11
CA ALA A 261 -3.82 -21.18 -2.14
C ALA A 261 -2.79 -21.90 -3.03
N LEU A 262 -1.72 -21.21 -3.43
CA LEU A 262 -0.68 -21.77 -4.29
C LEU A 262 0.26 -22.74 -3.55
N LEU A 263 0.57 -22.48 -2.28
CA LEU A 263 1.44 -23.35 -1.47
C LEU A 263 0.71 -24.60 -0.95
N SER A 264 -0.55 -24.44 -0.53
CA SER A 264 -1.35 -25.56 -0.01
C SER A 264 -2.10 -26.36 -1.09
N GLY A 265 -2.14 -25.87 -2.32
CA GLY A 265 -2.95 -26.44 -3.40
C GLY A 265 -4.47 -26.28 -3.20
N SER A 266 -4.91 -25.32 -2.38
CA SER A 266 -6.34 -25.15 -2.02
C SER A 266 -6.84 -23.71 -2.16
N SER A 267 -7.73 -23.48 -3.12
CA SER A 267 -8.42 -22.21 -3.36
C SER A 267 -9.56 -21.93 -2.37
N ARG A 268 -9.86 -22.83 -1.42
CA ARG A 268 -11.07 -22.77 -0.58
C ARG A 268 -11.25 -21.42 0.12
N TYR A 269 -10.21 -20.92 0.80
CA TYR A 269 -10.30 -19.67 1.56
C TYR A 269 -10.29 -18.44 0.66
N LEU A 270 -9.50 -18.47 -0.42
CA LEU A 270 -9.55 -17.45 -1.46
C LEU A 270 -10.95 -17.34 -2.08
N LYS A 271 -11.57 -18.48 -2.44
CA LYS A 271 -12.95 -18.55 -2.93
C LYS A 271 -13.96 -18.01 -1.92
N ASN A 272 -13.74 -18.20 -0.62
CA ASN A 272 -14.63 -17.64 0.40
C ASN A 272 -14.52 -16.12 0.48
N TRP A 273 -13.29 -15.59 0.51
CA TRP A 273 -13.05 -14.15 0.50
C TRP A 273 -13.59 -13.48 -0.77
N LEU A 274 -13.38 -14.07 -1.95
CA LEU A 274 -13.86 -13.54 -3.23
C LEU A 274 -15.38 -13.34 -3.30
N ARG A 275 -16.17 -14.12 -2.53
CA ARG A 275 -17.63 -13.94 -2.47
C ARG A 275 -18.02 -12.67 -1.73
N MET A 276 -17.21 -12.23 -0.77
CA MET A 276 -17.53 -11.12 0.10
C MET A 276 -16.76 -9.84 -0.24
N CYS A 277 -15.52 -9.93 -0.75
CA CYS A 277 -14.61 -8.79 -0.84
C CYS A 277 -15.19 -7.53 -1.53
N PRO A 278 -14.80 -6.32 -1.09
CA PRO A 278 -15.18 -5.08 -1.77
C PRO A 278 -14.81 -5.10 -3.24
N ARG A 279 -15.75 -4.71 -4.12
CA ARG A 279 -15.52 -4.74 -5.58
C ARG A 279 -14.75 -3.53 -6.09
N ASN A 280 -14.75 -2.41 -5.34
CA ASN A 280 -14.06 -1.17 -5.69
C ASN A 280 -12.66 -1.06 -5.05
N GLN A 281 -12.01 -2.17 -4.72
CA GLN A 281 -10.70 -2.16 -4.06
C GLN A 281 -9.53 -1.89 -5.01
N ILE A 282 -8.36 -1.61 -4.43
CA ILE A 282 -7.04 -1.70 -5.09
C ILE A 282 -6.41 -3.04 -4.70
N THR A 283 -6.15 -3.93 -5.66
CA THR A 283 -5.60 -5.26 -5.37
C THR A 283 -4.09 -5.26 -5.51
N VAL A 284 -3.38 -5.83 -4.55
CA VAL A 284 -1.92 -5.98 -4.53
C VAL A 284 -1.53 -7.44 -4.27
N LEU A 285 -0.29 -7.81 -4.56
CA LEU A 285 0.35 -9.02 -4.02
C LEU A 285 1.56 -8.61 -3.18
N ASP A 286 2.39 -7.75 -3.74
CA ASP A 286 3.52 -7.10 -3.11
C ASP A 286 3.29 -5.59 -3.00
N THR A 287 3.95 -4.99 -2.02
CA THR A 287 4.00 -3.55 -1.81
C THR A 287 5.42 -3.16 -1.36
N HIS A 288 5.61 -1.90 -0.98
CA HIS A 288 6.86 -1.47 -0.35
C HIS A 288 7.03 -2.00 1.08
N ASP A 289 5.95 -2.49 1.70
CA ASP A 289 5.96 -3.13 3.00
C ASP A 289 5.96 -4.67 2.88
N GLY A 290 6.14 -5.35 4.02
CA GLY A 290 6.06 -6.81 4.08
C GLY A 290 4.63 -7.35 3.95
N ILE A 291 4.51 -8.66 3.75
CA ILE A 291 3.23 -9.36 3.62
C ILE A 291 2.58 -9.45 5.00
N CYS A 292 1.47 -8.74 5.17
CA CYS A 292 0.83 -8.57 6.47
C CYS A 292 -0.07 -9.76 6.83
N ILE A 293 0.25 -10.44 7.94
CA ILE A 293 -0.58 -11.51 8.53
C ILE A 293 -1.89 -11.01 9.16
N PRO A 294 -1.96 -9.82 9.82
CA PRO A 294 -3.21 -9.30 10.38
C PRO A 294 -4.40 -9.30 9.40
N ASP A 295 -4.15 -9.11 8.11
CA ASP A 295 -5.19 -8.95 7.09
C ASP A 295 -5.99 -10.23 6.79
N VAL A 296 -5.50 -11.38 7.27
CA VAL A 296 -6.19 -12.68 7.14
C VAL A 296 -6.58 -13.29 8.49
N GLU A 297 -6.36 -12.58 9.59
CA GLU A 297 -6.92 -12.98 10.88
C GLU A 297 -8.46 -12.98 10.78
N GLY A 298 -9.07 -14.11 11.13
CA GLY A 298 -10.50 -14.35 10.96
C GLY A 298 -10.94 -14.82 9.57
N MET A 299 -10.05 -14.79 8.55
CA MET A 299 -10.30 -15.37 7.22
C MET A 299 -9.65 -16.75 7.05
N LEU A 300 -8.45 -16.93 7.59
CA LEU A 300 -7.75 -18.20 7.67
C LEU A 300 -7.82 -18.76 9.10
N PRO A 301 -8.04 -20.07 9.28
CA PRO A 301 -7.84 -20.70 10.57
C PRO A 301 -6.39 -20.56 11.04
N GLU A 302 -6.17 -20.48 12.35
CA GLU A 302 -4.83 -20.30 12.95
C GLU A 302 -3.80 -21.32 12.43
N ALA A 303 -4.17 -22.59 12.30
CA ALA A 303 -3.28 -23.62 11.77
C ALA A 303 -2.86 -23.36 10.31
N GLN A 304 -3.69 -22.70 9.51
CA GLN A 304 -3.38 -22.32 8.13
C GLN A 304 -2.52 -21.06 8.07
N ILE A 305 -2.72 -20.12 8.99
CA ILE A 305 -1.85 -18.96 9.18
C ILE A 305 -0.45 -19.43 9.58
N GLN A 306 -0.35 -20.34 10.56
CA GLN A 306 0.93 -20.89 11.00
C GLN A 306 1.64 -21.65 9.87
N TYR A 307 0.91 -22.48 9.11
CA TYR A 307 1.46 -23.13 7.92
C TYR A 307 2.05 -22.13 6.93
N LEU A 308 1.31 -21.05 6.60
CA LEU A 308 1.79 -20.01 5.69
C LEU A 308 3.06 -19.31 6.23
N ILE A 309 3.07 -18.99 7.52
CA ILE A 309 4.22 -18.40 8.20
C ILE A 309 5.43 -19.33 8.11
N ASP A 310 5.28 -20.60 8.46
CA ASP A 310 6.37 -21.57 8.49
C ASP A 310 6.96 -21.77 7.09
N GLU A 311 6.10 -21.89 6.08
CA GLU A 311 6.52 -22.03 4.69
C GLU A 311 7.33 -20.83 4.22
N VAL A 312 6.82 -19.61 4.42
CA VAL A 312 7.48 -18.39 3.92
C VAL A 312 8.71 -18.00 4.75
N SER A 313 8.69 -18.22 6.07
CA SER A 313 9.78 -17.80 6.98
C SER A 313 11.10 -18.50 6.69
N THR A 314 11.07 -19.69 6.07
CA THR A 314 12.31 -20.37 5.63
C THR A 314 13.08 -19.61 4.55
N ARG A 315 12.45 -18.61 3.92
CA ARG A 315 12.98 -17.84 2.79
C ARG A 315 12.92 -16.33 3.00
N SER A 316 12.32 -15.86 4.08
CA SER A 316 12.21 -14.43 4.38
C SER A 316 13.40 -13.93 5.21
N ALA A 317 13.56 -12.61 5.27
CA ALA A 317 14.29 -11.99 6.37
C ALA A 317 13.52 -12.14 7.69
N ASP A 318 14.12 -11.71 8.80
CA ASP A 318 13.47 -11.72 10.11
C ASP A 318 12.12 -11.00 10.08
N PRO A 319 11.03 -11.65 10.50
CA PRO A 319 9.71 -11.07 10.42
C PRO A 319 9.58 -9.87 11.35
N ILE A 320 8.75 -8.90 10.95
CA ILE A 320 8.41 -7.78 11.82
C ILE A 320 7.30 -8.25 12.76
N MET A 321 7.53 -8.09 14.07
CA MET A 321 6.63 -8.56 15.12
C MET A 321 5.67 -7.46 15.60
N ARG A 322 4.46 -7.85 16.04
CA ARG A 322 3.56 -6.95 16.77
C ARG A 322 4.17 -6.58 18.11
N ARG A 323 4.28 -5.27 18.36
CA ARG A 323 4.84 -4.70 19.59
C ARG A 323 3.79 -4.26 20.62
N SER A 324 2.50 -4.21 20.25
CA SER A 324 1.46 -3.70 21.14
C SER A 324 0.79 -4.79 21.99
N ALA A 325 0.57 -4.46 23.28
CA ALA A 325 -0.06 -5.28 24.30
C ALA A 325 -1.59 -5.19 24.37
N VAL A 326 -2.26 -4.47 23.44
CA VAL A 326 -3.73 -4.33 23.44
C VAL A 326 -4.44 -5.70 23.45
N ASN A 327 -3.81 -6.72 22.84
CA ASN A 327 -4.14 -8.12 23.03
C ASN A 327 -2.90 -8.87 23.52
N VAL A 328 -2.88 -9.25 24.81
CA VAL A 328 -1.78 -10.02 25.44
C VAL A 328 -1.46 -11.31 24.68
N HIS A 329 -2.45 -11.88 23.97
CA HIS A 329 -2.28 -13.05 23.11
C HIS A 329 -1.64 -12.78 21.73
N SER A 330 -1.41 -11.52 21.36
CA SER A 330 -0.89 -11.11 20.05
C SER A 330 0.43 -10.34 20.10
N VAL A 331 0.94 -10.03 21.30
CA VAL A 331 2.29 -9.49 21.48
C VAL A 331 3.29 -10.55 21.04
N GLY A 332 4.20 -10.20 20.12
CA GLY A 332 5.14 -11.16 19.56
C GLY A 332 4.53 -12.09 18.50
N ALA A 333 3.32 -11.82 18.01
CA ALA A 333 2.84 -12.43 16.76
C ALA A 333 3.48 -11.73 15.55
N ILE A 334 3.66 -12.45 14.45
CA ILE A 334 4.19 -11.87 13.20
C ILE A 334 3.18 -10.86 12.65
N TYR A 335 3.66 -9.64 12.42
CA TYR A 335 2.91 -8.57 11.77
C TYR A 335 3.14 -8.60 10.26
N GLN A 336 4.40 -8.60 9.82
CA GLN A 336 4.79 -8.59 8.40
C GLN A 336 5.85 -9.67 8.14
N LEU A 337 5.65 -10.47 7.09
CA LEU A 337 6.69 -11.31 6.50
C LEU A 337 7.49 -10.46 5.50
N THR A 338 8.79 -10.31 5.75
CA THR A 338 9.72 -9.49 4.94
C THR A 338 10.37 -10.35 3.87
N CYS A 339 9.72 -10.42 2.71
CA CYS A 339 10.11 -11.29 1.60
C CYS A 339 9.57 -10.70 0.29
N THR A 340 10.26 -10.86 -0.83
CA THR A 340 9.65 -10.61 -2.15
C THR A 340 8.57 -11.67 -2.41
N PHE A 341 7.52 -11.29 -3.14
CA PHE A 341 6.43 -12.22 -3.42
C PHE A 341 6.87 -13.39 -4.32
N TYR A 342 7.85 -13.14 -5.21
CA TYR A 342 8.44 -14.16 -6.06
C TYR A 342 9.24 -15.19 -5.25
N GLU A 343 10.01 -14.74 -4.26
CA GLU A 343 10.75 -15.60 -3.35
C GLU A 343 9.82 -16.40 -2.42
N ALA A 344 8.74 -15.79 -1.95
CA ALA A 344 7.70 -16.46 -1.16
C ALA A 344 7.09 -17.67 -1.91
N LEU A 345 6.99 -17.56 -3.24
CA LEU A 345 6.57 -18.63 -4.17
C LEU A 345 7.74 -19.51 -4.67
N MET A 346 8.85 -19.54 -3.95
CA MET A 346 10.01 -20.40 -4.24
C MET A 346 10.62 -20.14 -5.62
N ARG A 347 10.52 -18.91 -6.14
CA ARG A 347 10.98 -18.53 -7.49
C ARG A 347 10.37 -19.42 -8.58
N ASN A 348 9.13 -19.84 -8.39
CA ASN A 348 8.42 -20.65 -9.36
C ASN A 348 7.67 -19.74 -10.34
N ASP A 349 8.15 -19.66 -11.58
CA ASP A 349 7.56 -18.89 -12.67
C ASP A 349 6.06 -19.15 -12.84
N GLU A 350 5.64 -20.42 -12.85
CA GLU A 350 4.24 -20.82 -13.04
C GLU A 350 3.38 -20.40 -11.85
N ALA A 351 3.87 -20.57 -10.62
CA ALA A 351 3.16 -20.08 -9.44
C ALA A 351 3.02 -18.55 -9.47
N TYR A 352 4.05 -17.84 -9.90
CA TYR A 352 4.08 -16.38 -9.91
C TYR A 352 3.15 -15.80 -10.96
N ILE A 353 3.15 -16.35 -12.19
CA ILE A 353 2.23 -15.91 -13.23
C ILE A 353 0.78 -16.28 -12.90
N ALA A 354 0.54 -17.44 -12.27
CA ALA A 354 -0.76 -17.82 -11.73
C ALA A 354 -1.22 -16.84 -10.65
N ALA A 355 -0.35 -16.43 -9.73
CA ALA A 355 -0.67 -15.45 -8.70
C ALA A 355 -1.11 -14.11 -9.29
N ARG A 356 -0.40 -13.62 -10.31
CA ARG A 356 -0.74 -12.38 -11.02
C ARG A 356 -2.02 -12.52 -11.85
N ALA A 357 -2.27 -13.68 -12.44
CA ALA A 357 -3.53 -13.96 -13.13
C ALA A 357 -4.71 -13.93 -12.15
N ILE A 358 -4.57 -14.52 -10.97
CA ILE A 358 -5.57 -14.41 -9.89
C ILE A 358 -5.79 -12.94 -9.56
N GLN A 359 -4.72 -12.19 -9.25
CA GLN A 359 -4.79 -10.77 -8.90
C GLN A 359 -5.58 -9.96 -9.94
N PHE A 360 -5.28 -10.15 -11.22
CA PHE A 360 -5.91 -9.37 -12.30
C PHE A 360 -7.37 -9.75 -12.55
N PHE A 361 -7.77 -10.99 -12.24
CA PHE A 361 -9.17 -11.42 -12.32
C PHE A 361 -9.98 -11.07 -11.07
N VAL A 362 -9.35 -10.79 -9.92
CA VAL A 362 -10.05 -10.30 -8.73
C VAL A 362 -10.64 -8.90 -9.00
N PRO A 363 -11.89 -8.61 -8.58
CA PRO A 363 -12.47 -7.26 -8.70
C PRO A 363 -11.65 -6.19 -8.01
N GLY A 364 -11.34 -5.13 -8.75
CA GLY A 364 -10.55 -4.00 -8.28
C GLY A 364 -9.57 -3.51 -9.35
N ILE A 365 -8.88 -2.43 -9.03
CA ILE A 365 -7.77 -1.90 -9.83
C ILE A 365 -6.48 -2.59 -9.35
N PRO A 366 -5.77 -3.35 -10.20
CA PRO A 366 -4.57 -4.04 -9.77
C PRO A 366 -3.35 -3.11 -9.73
N GLN A 367 -2.62 -3.16 -8.62
CA GLN A 367 -1.31 -2.55 -8.45
C GLN A 367 -0.22 -3.62 -8.44
N VAL A 368 0.80 -3.45 -9.27
CA VAL A 368 2.00 -4.30 -9.33
C VAL A 368 3.17 -3.49 -8.77
N TYR A 369 3.84 -4.00 -7.75
CA TYR A 369 5.03 -3.34 -7.21
C TYR A 369 6.26 -3.61 -8.08
N TYR A 370 7.17 -2.63 -8.18
CA TYR A 370 8.25 -2.66 -9.17
C TYR A 370 9.20 -3.86 -9.03
N VAL A 371 9.48 -4.32 -7.81
CA VAL A 371 10.28 -5.54 -7.60
C VAL A 371 9.55 -6.75 -8.20
N GLY A 372 8.26 -6.89 -7.95
CA GLY A 372 7.46 -7.95 -8.57
C GLY A 372 7.29 -7.81 -10.07
N LEU A 373 7.18 -6.60 -10.61
CA LEU A 373 7.16 -6.39 -12.06
C LEU A 373 8.37 -7.05 -12.74
N LEU A 374 9.54 -6.95 -12.10
CA LEU A 374 10.81 -7.47 -12.58
C LEU A 374 11.15 -8.89 -12.07
N ALA A 375 10.19 -9.56 -11.41
CA ALA A 375 10.39 -10.86 -10.75
C ALA A 375 11.62 -10.87 -9.82
N GLY A 376 11.82 -9.78 -9.08
CA GLY A 376 12.95 -9.59 -8.17
C GLY A 376 12.96 -10.60 -7.01
N CYS A 377 14.16 -11.06 -6.68
CA CYS A 377 14.44 -11.91 -5.52
C CYS A 377 14.78 -11.05 -4.30
N ASN A 378 14.89 -11.70 -3.13
CA ASN A 378 15.29 -11.03 -1.89
C ASN A 378 16.67 -10.37 -2.01
N ASP A 379 16.73 -9.10 -1.62
CA ASP A 379 17.97 -8.31 -1.55
C ASP A 379 18.53 -8.30 -0.12
N PHE A 380 19.20 -9.39 0.24
CA PHE A 380 19.84 -9.50 1.55
C PHE A 380 21.06 -8.58 1.69
N ASP A 381 21.71 -8.21 0.60
CA ASP A 381 22.87 -7.31 0.62
C ASP A 381 22.43 -5.90 1.03
N LEU A 382 21.32 -5.39 0.47
CA LEU A 382 20.77 -4.09 0.87
C LEU A 382 20.23 -4.12 2.30
N LEU A 383 19.58 -5.21 2.72
CA LEU A 383 19.17 -5.38 4.11
C LEU A 383 20.36 -5.29 5.06
N GLU A 384 21.46 -6.01 4.78
CA GLU A 384 22.65 -5.99 5.64
C GLU A 384 23.30 -4.61 5.67
N GLN A 385 23.33 -3.90 4.54
CA GLN A 385 23.89 -2.55 4.45
C GLN A 385 23.07 -1.49 5.22
N THR A 386 21.75 -1.60 5.19
CA THR A 386 20.84 -0.60 5.77
C THR A 386 20.43 -0.91 7.20
N GLY A 387 20.43 -2.19 7.56
CA GLY A 387 19.85 -2.72 8.79
C GLY A 387 18.33 -2.81 8.77
N GLU A 388 17.65 -2.43 7.67
CA GLU A 388 16.19 -2.44 7.59
C GLU A 388 15.64 -3.70 6.92
N ALA A 389 14.86 -4.48 7.67
CA ALA A 389 14.32 -5.76 7.22
C ALA A 389 13.44 -5.64 5.95
N ARG A 390 12.75 -4.51 5.76
CA ARG A 390 11.92 -4.27 4.56
C ARG A 390 12.75 -4.03 3.30
N ASP A 391 14.01 -3.65 3.43
CA ASP A 391 14.87 -3.38 2.28
C ASP A 391 15.18 -4.64 1.45
N VAL A 392 14.91 -5.84 2.00
CA VAL A 392 14.92 -7.12 1.26
C VAL A 392 13.99 -7.12 0.04
N ASN A 393 12.91 -6.32 0.05
CA ASN A 393 11.94 -6.21 -1.06
C ASN A 393 11.94 -4.81 -1.67
N ARG A 394 13.13 -4.22 -1.82
CA ARG A 394 13.26 -2.77 -2.00
C ARG A 394 14.54 -2.42 -2.76
N HIS A 395 14.99 -3.35 -3.61
CA HIS A 395 16.20 -3.27 -4.43
C HIS A 395 16.25 -2.00 -5.29
N TYR A 396 17.45 -1.49 -5.54
CA TYR A 396 17.69 -0.34 -6.43
C TYR A 396 18.04 -0.82 -7.84
N TYR A 397 17.05 -0.92 -8.72
CA TYR A 397 17.32 -1.26 -10.12
C TYR A 397 17.89 -0.06 -10.85
N SER A 398 19.11 -0.20 -11.38
CA SER A 398 19.61 0.74 -12.38
C SER A 398 18.74 0.69 -13.65
N LEU A 399 18.81 1.75 -14.47
CA LEU A 399 18.08 1.76 -15.74
C LEU A 399 18.44 0.57 -16.63
N GLU A 400 19.73 0.23 -16.74
CA GLU A 400 20.22 -0.91 -17.51
C GLU A 400 19.72 -2.25 -16.96
N GLU A 401 19.79 -2.42 -15.64
CA GLU A 401 19.32 -3.64 -14.98
C GLU A 401 17.81 -3.83 -15.15
N ALA A 402 17.02 -2.75 -15.01
CA ALA A 402 15.59 -2.79 -15.26
C ALA A 402 15.28 -3.16 -16.72
N GLU A 403 15.97 -2.56 -17.69
CA GLU A 403 15.80 -2.88 -19.11
C GLU A 403 16.16 -4.35 -19.41
N GLN A 404 17.20 -4.90 -18.77
CA GLN A 404 17.58 -6.31 -18.87
C GLN A 404 16.54 -7.23 -18.22
N ALA A 405 16.08 -6.90 -17.01
CA ALA A 405 15.06 -7.67 -16.30
C ALA A 405 13.73 -7.70 -17.07
N LEU A 406 13.36 -6.60 -17.74
CA LEU A 406 12.19 -6.56 -18.62
C LEU A 406 12.27 -7.57 -19.77
N GLN A 407 13.46 -7.99 -20.22
CA GLN A 407 13.60 -8.99 -21.28
C GLN A 407 13.44 -10.44 -20.80
N GLN A 408 13.37 -10.68 -19.48
CA GLN A 408 13.24 -12.03 -18.97
C GLN A 408 11.92 -12.69 -19.43
N PRO A 409 11.92 -14.01 -19.74
CA PRO A 409 10.72 -14.69 -20.22
C PRO A 409 9.50 -14.55 -19.29
N LEU A 410 9.70 -14.69 -17.98
CA LEU A 410 8.64 -14.52 -16.98
C LEU A 410 8.07 -13.09 -16.99
N VAL A 411 8.93 -12.08 -17.06
CA VAL A 411 8.51 -10.67 -17.10
C VAL A 411 7.75 -10.37 -18.39
N GLN A 412 8.18 -10.91 -19.54
CA GLN A 412 7.44 -10.80 -20.80
C GLN A 412 6.04 -11.45 -20.73
N ARG A 413 5.90 -12.61 -20.06
CA ARG A 413 4.60 -13.23 -19.79
C ARG A 413 3.72 -12.33 -18.90
N LEU A 414 4.30 -11.75 -17.85
CA LEU A 414 3.60 -10.82 -16.97
C LEU A 414 3.13 -9.57 -17.73
N LEU A 415 3.98 -8.97 -18.57
CA LEU A 415 3.62 -7.82 -19.38
C LEU A 415 2.48 -8.14 -20.37
N ALA A 416 2.50 -9.31 -21.00
CA ALA A 416 1.40 -9.76 -21.86
C ALA A 416 0.08 -9.88 -21.08
N LEU A 417 0.14 -10.45 -19.87
CA LEU A 417 -1.00 -10.57 -18.98
C LEU A 417 -1.51 -9.20 -18.47
N MET A 418 -0.61 -8.26 -18.20
CA MET A 418 -0.96 -6.87 -17.84
C MET A 418 -1.67 -6.15 -18.99
N ARG A 419 -1.13 -6.24 -20.22
CA ARG A 419 -1.77 -5.68 -21.43
C ARG A 419 -3.17 -6.25 -21.61
N PHE A 420 -3.32 -7.57 -21.47
CA PHE A 420 -4.62 -8.23 -21.52
C PHE A 420 -5.60 -7.65 -20.48
N ARG A 421 -5.15 -7.50 -19.23
CA ARG A 421 -5.97 -6.92 -18.15
C ARG A 421 -6.37 -5.46 -18.41
N CYS A 422 -5.49 -4.67 -19.02
CA CYS A 422 -5.72 -3.26 -19.32
C CYS A 422 -6.64 -3.03 -20.53
N GLN A 423 -6.65 -3.94 -21.49
CA GLN A 423 -7.27 -3.71 -22.80
C GLN A 423 -8.56 -4.51 -23.03
N HIS A 424 -8.71 -5.67 -22.38
CA HIS A 424 -9.84 -6.56 -22.68
C HIS A 424 -11.17 -6.01 -22.10
N PRO A 425 -12.20 -5.74 -22.92
CA PRO A 425 -13.41 -5.04 -22.48
C PRO A 425 -14.23 -5.75 -21.41
N ALA A 426 -14.06 -7.08 -21.25
CA ALA A 426 -14.79 -7.86 -20.25
C ALA A 426 -14.58 -7.34 -18.81
N PHE A 427 -13.41 -6.78 -18.50
CA PHE A 427 -13.07 -6.29 -17.15
C PHE A 427 -13.88 -5.04 -16.74
N GLU A 428 -14.58 -4.38 -17.67
CA GLU A 428 -15.53 -3.30 -17.38
C GLU A 428 -16.92 -3.82 -17.00
N GLY A 429 -17.12 -5.14 -17.07
CA GLY A 429 -18.42 -5.77 -16.88
C GLY A 429 -18.61 -6.39 -15.51
N ARG A 430 -19.23 -7.57 -15.52
CA ARG A 430 -19.58 -8.31 -14.32
C ARG A 430 -18.56 -9.40 -14.04
N PHE A 431 -18.06 -9.42 -12.81
CA PHE A 431 -17.28 -10.53 -12.26
C PHE A 431 -18.16 -11.75 -11.94
N GLU A 432 -17.64 -12.93 -12.24
CA GLU A 432 -18.25 -14.22 -11.96
C GLU A 432 -17.20 -15.15 -11.31
N GLN A 433 -17.52 -15.67 -10.12
CA GLN A 433 -16.78 -16.77 -9.53
C GLN A 433 -17.53 -18.07 -9.85
N ASN A 434 -17.04 -18.84 -10.82
CA ASN A 434 -17.70 -20.09 -11.22
C ASN A 434 -17.40 -21.21 -10.22
N TYR A 435 -18.27 -22.21 -10.16
CA TYR A 435 -18.08 -23.37 -9.29
C TYR A 435 -16.87 -24.19 -9.75
N SER A 436 -15.96 -24.51 -8.83
CA SER A 436 -14.78 -25.35 -9.04
C SER A 436 -14.45 -26.14 -7.77
N ALA A 437 -13.73 -27.25 -7.93
CA ALA A 437 -13.15 -28.02 -6.83
C ALA A 437 -12.14 -27.17 -6.02
N ASP A 438 -11.70 -27.64 -4.86
CA ASP A 438 -10.81 -26.84 -3.99
C ASP A 438 -9.40 -26.69 -4.56
N ASP A 439 -8.92 -27.66 -5.32
CA ASP A 439 -7.68 -27.64 -6.10
C ASP A 439 -7.78 -26.84 -7.41
N GLN A 440 -8.94 -26.24 -7.70
CA GLN A 440 -9.17 -25.48 -8.93
C GLN A 440 -9.77 -24.10 -8.65
N LEU A 441 -9.43 -23.13 -9.49
CA LEU A 441 -10.01 -21.79 -9.44
C LEU A 441 -10.53 -21.37 -10.81
N LEU A 442 -11.82 -21.02 -10.87
CA LEU A 442 -12.48 -20.53 -12.08
C LEU A 442 -13.05 -19.13 -11.84
N LEU A 443 -12.42 -18.12 -12.45
CA LEU A 443 -12.85 -16.72 -12.39
C LEU A 443 -13.16 -16.21 -13.79
N ALA A 444 -14.23 -15.44 -13.94
CA ALA A 444 -14.61 -14.90 -15.24
C ALA A 444 -15.10 -13.46 -15.14
N TRP A 445 -15.02 -12.78 -16.27
CA TRP A 445 -15.60 -11.47 -16.50
C TRP A 445 -16.43 -11.48 -17.77
N ARG A 446 -17.53 -10.73 -17.76
CA ARG A 446 -18.42 -10.59 -18.91
C ARG A 446 -18.90 -9.15 -19.07
N HIS A 447 -18.71 -8.58 -20.25
CA HIS A 447 -19.23 -7.27 -20.62
C HIS A 447 -19.82 -7.32 -22.03
N GLY A 448 -21.16 -7.34 -22.13
CA GLY A 448 -21.83 -7.56 -23.41
C GLY A 448 -21.43 -8.91 -24.02
N GLU A 449 -20.90 -8.87 -25.24
CA GLU A 449 -20.41 -10.05 -25.97
C GLU A 449 -18.97 -10.43 -25.60
N HIS A 450 -18.24 -9.55 -24.92
CA HIS A 450 -16.88 -9.84 -24.48
C HIS A 450 -16.87 -10.68 -23.20
N TYR A 451 -16.05 -11.72 -23.21
CA TYR A 451 -15.91 -12.66 -22.11
C TYR A 451 -14.45 -13.08 -21.95
N CYS A 452 -14.00 -13.22 -20.71
CA CYS A 452 -12.75 -13.90 -20.40
C CYS A 452 -12.91 -14.75 -19.14
N ARG A 453 -12.29 -15.93 -19.11
CA ARG A 453 -12.29 -16.86 -17.98
C ARG A 453 -10.90 -17.41 -17.74
N LEU A 454 -10.42 -17.19 -16.52
CA LEU A 454 -9.27 -17.84 -15.93
C LEU A 454 -9.69 -19.21 -15.40
N HIS A 455 -8.94 -20.25 -15.78
CA HIS A 455 -8.94 -21.56 -15.16
C HIS A 455 -7.56 -21.88 -14.65
N LEU A 456 -7.44 -22.15 -13.35
CA LEU A 456 -6.19 -22.55 -12.70
C LEU A 456 -6.38 -23.89 -12.01
N ASP A 457 -5.42 -24.79 -12.23
CA ASP A 457 -5.24 -26.02 -11.48
C ASP A 457 -4.08 -25.80 -10.49
N LEU A 458 -4.39 -25.79 -9.20
CA LEU A 458 -3.42 -25.48 -8.14
C LEU A 458 -2.47 -26.63 -7.83
N SER A 459 -2.79 -27.85 -8.26
CA SER A 459 -1.90 -29.01 -8.07
C SER A 459 -0.76 -29.00 -9.08
N SER A 460 -1.04 -28.58 -10.31
CA SER A 460 -0.07 -28.46 -11.39
C SER A 460 0.48 -27.05 -11.58
N LEU A 461 -0.15 -26.05 -10.93
CA LEU A 461 0.11 -24.62 -11.09
C LEU A 461 -0.07 -24.11 -12.54
N GLN A 462 -0.83 -24.84 -13.36
CA GLN A 462 -1.09 -24.46 -14.75
C GLN A 462 -2.37 -23.64 -14.86
N GLY A 463 -2.28 -22.52 -15.58
CA GLY A 463 -3.41 -21.66 -15.89
C GLY A 463 -3.70 -21.54 -17.38
N THR A 464 -4.98 -21.33 -17.70
CA THR A 464 -5.41 -20.94 -19.03
C THR A 464 -6.49 -19.86 -18.93
N ILE A 465 -6.32 -18.80 -19.72
CA ILE A 465 -7.33 -17.78 -19.93
C ILE A 465 -7.99 -18.04 -21.28
N GLU A 466 -9.27 -18.38 -21.26
CA GLU A 466 -10.12 -18.47 -22.45
C GLU A 466 -10.88 -17.15 -22.60
N TYR A 467 -10.79 -16.51 -23.77
CA TYR A 467 -11.39 -15.19 -23.97
C TYR A 467 -11.87 -14.96 -25.40
N THR A 468 -12.69 -13.93 -25.60
CA THR A 468 -13.16 -13.47 -26.91
C THR A 468 -12.25 -12.38 -27.46
N ASP A 469 -11.68 -12.56 -28.66
CA ASP A 469 -10.92 -11.48 -29.32
C ASP A 469 -11.84 -10.36 -29.86
N GLU A 470 -11.26 -9.36 -30.55
CA GLU A 470 -12.01 -8.25 -31.17
C GLU A 470 -13.05 -8.70 -32.21
N GLN A 471 -12.88 -9.90 -32.77
CA GLN A 471 -13.78 -10.52 -33.75
C GLN A 471 -14.72 -11.55 -33.09
N LEU A 472 -14.78 -11.57 -31.75
CA LEU A 472 -15.59 -12.47 -30.93
C LEU A 472 -15.25 -13.97 -31.12
N ARG A 473 -14.03 -14.27 -31.55
CA ARG A 473 -13.53 -15.65 -31.64
C ARG A 473 -12.93 -16.07 -30.30
N ILE A 474 -13.09 -17.35 -29.98
CA ILE A 474 -12.52 -17.91 -28.74
C ILE A 474 -11.02 -18.11 -28.92
N CYS A 475 -10.24 -17.43 -28.10
CA CYS A 475 -8.79 -17.52 -28.00
C CYS A 475 -8.38 -18.10 -26.63
N ARG A 476 -7.13 -18.58 -26.55
CA ARG A 476 -6.54 -19.09 -25.31
C ARG A 476 -5.15 -18.51 -25.10
N MET A 477 -4.86 -18.16 -23.86
CA MET A 477 -3.56 -17.71 -23.38
C MET A 477 -3.17 -18.57 -22.18
N ALA A 478 -1.93 -19.06 -22.13
CA ALA A 478 -1.39 -19.70 -20.94
C ALA A 478 -1.01 -18.62 -19.92
N CYS A 479 -1.26 -18.90 -18.64
CA CYS A 479 -0.95 -17.99 -17.54
C CYS A 479 -0.62 -18.75 -16.26
#